data_AF-A0A349G6G6-F1
#
_entry.id   AF-A0A349G6G6-F1
#
_cell.length_a   1.000
_cell.length_b   1.000
_cell.length_c   1.000
_cell.angle_alpha   90.00
_cell.angle_beta   90.00
_cell.angle_gamma   90.00
#
_symmetry.space_group_name_H-M   'P 1'
#
loop_
_entity.id
_entity.type
_entity.pdbx_description
1 polymer ?
#
loop_
_entity_poly.entity_id
_entity_poly.type
_entity_poly.pdbx_seq_one_letter_code
_entity_poly.pdbx_strand_id
1 'polypeptide(L)'
;ELEIIGLKYSIEAMMSQVGGGALPLEELPSYGLCLRGDFNLNRIQYALRQLPIPIILKIEDDAMYLDFRTLFTDDYAPLIDGLSKVMSGGTN
;
A
#
# COMPACT_ATOMS: atom_id res chain seq x y z
N GLU A 1 1.10 -13.08 -10.88
CA GLU A 1 0.86 -13.19 -9.44
C GLU A 1 2.06 -13.91 -8.86
N LEU A 2 2.73 -13.30 -7.89
CA LEU A 2 3.93 -13.86 -7.25
C LEU A 2 3.57 -14.01 -5.77
N GLU A 3 3.83 -15.18 -5.21
CA GLU A 3 3.39 -15.55 -3.86
C GLU A 3 4.59 -15.48 -2.92
N ILE A 4 4.66 -14.42 -2.13
CA ILE A 4 5.68 -14.27 -1.08
C ILE A 4 4.99 -14.64 0.22
N ILE A 5 4.95 -15.96 0.51
CA ILE A 5 4.45 -16.59 1.75
C ILE A 5 3.23 -15.87 2.36
N GLY A 6 2.03 -16.23 1.89
CA GLY A 6 0.75 -15.73 2.43
C GLY A 6 0.34 -14.33 1.96
N LEU A 7 1.24 -13.60 1.29
CA LEU A 7 0.97 -12.34 0.62
C LEU A 7 0.88 -12.54 -0.90
N LYS A 8 -0.27 -12.19 -1.46
CA LYS A 8 -0.52 -12.08 -2.90
C LYS A 8 -0.42 -10.62 -3.32
N TYR A 9 0.20 -10.39 -4.47
CA TYR A 9 0.25 -9.05 -5.04
C TYR A 9 0.00 -9.03 -6.54
N SER A 10 -0.56 -7.90 -6.98
CA SER A 10 -0.96 -7.63 -8.35
C SER A 10 -0.80 -6.14 -8.65
N ILE A 11 -0.70 -5.80 -9.94
CA ILE A 11 -0.89 -4.42 -10.39
C ILE A 11 -2.33 -4.31 -10.87
N GLU A 12 -3.07 -3.38 -10.30
CA GLU A 12 -4.50 -3.22 -10.58
C GLU A 12 -4.81 -1.78 -10.95
N ALA A 13 -5.79 -1.62 -11.85
CA ALA A 13 -6.37 -0.32 -12.12
C ALA A 13 -7.16 0.13 -10.88
N MET A 14 -7.05 1.40 -10.52
CA MET A 14 -7.73 1.98 -9.37
C MET A 14 -8.14 3.42 -9.65
N MET A 15 -9.06 3.95 -8.84
CA MET A 15 -9.43 5.35 -8.87
C MET A 15 -8.70 6.11 -7.75
N SER A 16 -8.02 7.19 -8.14
CA SER A 16 -7.27 8.07 -7.26
C SER A 16 -8.07 9.35 -7.04
N GLN A 17 -8.26 9.75 -5.78
CA GLN A 17 -8.94 11.00 -5.46
C GLN A 17 -7.95 12.15 -5.49
N VAL A 18 -8.28 13.20 -6.23
CA VAL A 18 -7.49 14.42 -6.30
C VAL A 18 -8.08 15.47 -5.38
N GLY A 19 -7.24 16.05 -4.52
CA GLY A 19 -7.58 17.12 -3.58
C GLY A 19 -7.68 16.66 -2.13
N GLY A 20 -7.05 17.42 -1.23
CA GLY A 20 -7.12 17.18 0.21
C GLY A 20 -8.21 18.01 0.87
N GLY A 21 -9.38 17.41 1.13
CA GLY A 21 -10.41 17.98 2.00
C GLY A 21 -11.67 18.56 1.32
N ALA A 22 -12.81 18.36 2.01
CA ALA A 22 -14.16 18.91 1.86
C ALA A 22 -14.90 18.80 0.51
N LEU A 23 -14.23 18.68 -0.63
CA LEU A 23 -14.83 18.29 -1.91
C LEU A 23 -13.85 17.38 -2.66
N PRO A 24 -14.09 16.05 -2.73
CA PRO A 24 -13.41 15.22 -3.70
C PRO A 24 -13.88 15.70 -5.07
N LEU A 25 -13.09 16.56 -5.70
CA LEU A 25 -13.51 17.27 -6.90
C LEU A 25 -13.57 16.32 -8.09
N GLU A 26 -12.61 15.40 -8.21
CA GLU A 26 -12.56 14.41 -9.29
C GLU A 26 -11.80 13.13 -8.88
N GLU A 27 -12.28 11.98 -9.36
CA GLU A 27 -11.53 10.71 -9.33
C GLU A 27 -10.82 10.51 -10.66
N LEU A 28 -9.52 10.27 -10.61
CA LEU A 28 -8.71 10.02 -11.80
C LEU A 28 -8.32 8.54 -11.91
N PRO A 29 -8.33 7.96 -13.11
CA PRO A 29 -7.75 6.64 -13.34
C PRO A 29 -6.27 6.60 -12.95
N SER A 30 -5.91 5.55 -12.21
CA SER A 30 -4.54 5.26 -11.80
C SER A 30 -4.27 3.75 -11.83
N TYR A 31 -3.04 3.39 -11.53
CA TYR A 31 -2.61 2.03 -11.26
C TYR A 31 -1.89 1.99 -9.93
N GLY A 32 -2.09 0.90 -9.20
CA GLY A 32 -1.42 0.69 -7.93
C GLY A 32 -0.98 -0.74 -7.72
N LEU A 33 -0.04 -0.91 -6.79
CA LEU A 33 0.29 -2.21 -6.23
C LEU A 33 -0.82 -2.60 -5.26
N CYS A 34 -1.54 -3.67 -5.58
CA CYS A 34 -2.54 -4.28 -4.72
C CYS A 34 -1.90 -5.42 -3.94
N LEU A 35 -2.17 -5.46 -2.63
CA LEU A 35 -1.66 -6.43 -1.69
C LEU A 35 -2.83 -7.10 -0.96
N ARG A 36 -2.93 -8.42 -1.06
CA ARG A 36 -3.96 -9.26 -0.43
C ARG A 36 -3.31 -10.43 0.31
N GLY A 37 -3.98 -10.96 1.31
CA GLY A 37 -3.52 -12.16 2.00
C GLY A 37 -4.33 -12.47 3.25
N ASP A 38 -4.00 -13.58 3.88
CA ASP A 38 -4.72 -14.08 5.07
C ASP A 38 -4.17 -13.48 6.37
N PHE A 39 -4.11 -12.15 6.42
CA PHE A 39 -3.59 -11.40 7.55
C PHE A 39 -4.45 -10.18 7.85
N ASN A 40 -4.34 -9.67 9.07
CA ASN A 40 -5.08 -8.47 9.49
C ASN A 40 -4.48 -7.22 8.81
N LEU A 41 -5.15 -6.73 7.76
CA LEU A 41 -4.74 -5.54 6.99
C LEU A 41 -4.51 -4.32 7.88
N ASN A 42 -5.36 -4.12 8.89
CA ASN A 42 -5.23 -2.99 9.82
C ASN A 42 -3.96 -3.09 10.67
N ARG A 43 -3.56 -4.31 11.06
CA ARG A 43 -2.28 -4.52 11.80
C ARG A 43 -1.09 -4.19 10.92
N ILE A 44 -1.10 -4.61 9.65
CA ILE A 44 -0.02 -4.28 8.71
C ILE A 44 0.03 -2.78 8.45
N GLN A 45 -1.11 -2.16 8.16
CA GLN A 45 -1.19 -0.71 7.94
C GLN A 45 -0.72 0.08 9.17
N TYR A 46 -1.07 -0.37 10.37
CA TYR A 46 -0.56 0.21 11.60
C TYR A 46 0.97 0.11 11.69
N ALA A 47 1.54 -1.08 11.45
CA ALA A 47 2.99 -1.27 11.49
C ALA A 47 3.73 -0.41 10.45
N LEU A 48 3.21 -0.31 9.22
CA LEU A 48 3.75 0.54 8.16
C LEU A 48 3.73 2.04 8.54
N ARG A 49 2.69 2.50 9.25
CA ARG A 49 2.59 3.88 9.77
C ARG A 49 3.57 4.18 10.90
N GLN A 50 4.08 3.17 11.60
CA GLN A 50 5.03 3.32 12.71
C GLN A 50 6.50 3.24 12.26
N LEU A 51 6.77 3.04 10.97
CA LEU A 51 8.13 3.07 10.44
C LEU A 51 8.75 4.47 10.58
N PRO A 52 10.10 4.59 10.64
CA PRO A 52 10.77 5.89 10.64
C PRO A 52 10.36 6.78 9.46
N ILE A 53 10.13 6.16 8.30
CA ILE A 53 9.46 6.77 7.15
C ILE A 53 8.10 6.07 7.02
N PRO A 54 6.99 6.72 7.42
CA PRO A 54 5.67 6.10 7.39
C PRO A 54 5.22 5.79 5.95
N ILE A 55 4.74 4.56 5.73
CA ILE A 55 4.13 4.17 4.46
C ILE A 55 2.61 4.19 4.62
N ILE A 56 1.92 5.01 3.83
CA ILE A 56 0.47 5.17 3.89
C ILE A 56 -0.17 4.48 2.68
N LEU A 57 -0.97 3.45 2.96
CA LEU A 57 -1.71 2.69 1.95
C LEU A 57 -3.21 2.97 2.08
N LYS A 58 -3.92 2.92 0.94
CA LYS A 58 -5.40 2.90 0.90
C LYS A 58 -5.86 1.48 1.24
N ILE A 59 -6.88 1.34 2.09
CA ILE A 59 -7.57 0.06 2.30
C ILE A 59 -8.93 0.16 1.65
N GLU A 60 -9.23 -0.79 0.77
CA GLU A 60 -10.49 -0.88 0.03
C GLU A 60 -10.67 -2.35 -0.40
N ASP A 61 -11.90 -2.85 -0.41
CA ASP A 61 -12.24 -4.22 -0.88
C ASP A 61 -11.31 -5.32 -0.31
N ASP A 62 -11.08 -5.30 1.01
CA ASP A 62 -10.19 -6.24 1.72
C ASP A 62 -8.78 -6.35 1.11
N ALA A 63 -8.28 -5.25 0.55
CA ALA A 63 -6.93 -5.13 0.02
C ALA A 63 -6.25 -3.83 0.46
N MET A 64 -4.92 -3.83 0.44
CA MET A 64 -4.12 -2.62 0.56
C MET A 64 -3.63 -2.19 -0.82
N TYR A 65 -3.80 -0.91 -1.14
CA TYR A 65 -3.36 -0.31 -2.38
C TYR A 65 -2.29 0.75 -2.13
N LEU A 66 -1.21 0.66 -2.89
CA LEU A 66 -0.23 1.73 -3.05
C LEU A 66 -0.41 2.36 -4.44
N ASP A 67 -0.91 3.59 -4.47
CA ASP A 67 -1.12 4.33 -5.72
C ASP A 67 0.22 4.83 -6.28
N PHE A 68 0.60 4.40 -7.48
CA PHE A 68 1.85 4.85 -8.10
C PHE A 68 1.86 6.33 -8.45
N ARG A 69 0.67 6.97 -8.53
CA ARG A 69 0.55 8.41 -8.73
C ARG A 69 1.25 9.22 -7.64
N THR A 70 1.32 8.67 -6.42
CA THR A 70 1.84 9.38 -5.24
C THR A 70 3.28 9.01 -4.90
N LEU A 71 3.97 8.24 -5.75
CA LEU A 71 5.36 7.84 -5.53
C LEU A 71 6.32 8.66 -6.40
N PHE A 72 7.39 9.12 -5.77
CA PHE A 72 8.57 9.65 -6.45
C PHE A 72 9.66 8.58 -6.55
N THR A 73 10.61 8.76 -7.45
CA THR A 73 11.72 7.81 -7.65
C THR A 73 12.53 7.58 -6.38
N ASP A 74 12.71 8.63 -5.58
CA ASP A 74 13.47 8.57 -4.33
C ASP A 74 12.72 7.81 -3.22
N ASP A 75 11.41 7.59 -3.37
CA ASP A 75 10.60 6.81 -2.42
C ASP A 75 10.80 5.29 -2.60
N TYR A 76 11.33 4.83 -3.73
CA TYR A 76 11.37 3.39 -4.05
C TYR A 76 12.22 2.59 -3.06
N ALA A 77 13.42 3.08 -2.74
CA ALA A 77 14.30 2.41 -1.79
C ALA A 77 13.70 2.33 -0.37
N PRO A 78 13.25 3.43 0.26
CA PRO A 78 12.63 3.36 1.60
C PRO A 78 11.32 2.58 1.60
N LEU A 79 10.54 2.64 0.51
CA LEU A 79 9.32 1.85 0.35
C LEU A 79 9.61 0.34 0.39
N ILE A 80 10.59 -0.13 -0.41
CA ILE A 80 10.95 -1.55 -0.49
C ILE A 80 11.50 -2.04 0.86
N ASP A 81 12.35 -1.25 1.52
CA ASP A 81 12.89 -1.59 2.85
C ASP A 81 11.77 -1.69 3.89
N GLY A 82 10.89 -0.70 3.94
CA GLY A 82 9.76 -0.67 4.88
C GLY A 82 8.77 -1.81 4.69
N LEU A 83 8.38 -2.09 3.43
CA LEU A 83 7.52 -3.22 3.09
C LEU A 83 8.18 -4.54 3.48
N SER A 84 9.44 -4.74 3.10
CA SER A 84 10.18 -5.96 3.44
C SER A 84 10.24 -6.18 4.94
N LYS A 85 10.55 -5.14 5.73
CA LYS A 85 10.65 -5.22 7.19
C LYS A 85 9.32 -5.61 7.86
N VAL A 86 8.20 -5.03 7.42
CA VAL A 86 6.88 -5.35 8.00
C VAL A 86 6.39 -6.72 7.55
N MET A 87 6.63 -7.10 6.29
CA MET A 87 6.14 -8.34 5.70
C MET A 87 6.96 -9.56 6.08
N SER A 88 8.27 -9.41 6.32
CA SER A 88 9.12 -10.49 6.85
C SER A 88 8.98 -10.69 8.37
N GLY A 89 8.31 -9.76 9.07
CA GLY A 89 8.10 -9.77 10.52
C GLY A 89 6.98 -10.70 11.03
N GLY A 90 6.52 -11.67 10.23
CA GLY A 90 5.49 -12.67 10.59
C GLY A 90 5.91 -13.73 11.63
N THR A 91 6.97 -13.50 12.39
CA THR A 91 7.36 -14.32 13.56
C THR A 91 7.60 -13.42 14.76
N ASN A 92 6.54 -13.15 15.51
CA ASN A 92 6.51 -13.31 16.97
C ASN A 92 5.06 -13.38 17.46
#